data_AF-A0A966Q5Q9-F1
#
_entry.id   AF-A0A966Q5Q9-F1
#
_cell.length_a   1.000
_cell.length_b   1.000
_cell.length_c   1.000
_cell.angle_alpha   90.00
_cell.angle_beta   90.00
_cell.angle_gamma   90.00
#
_symmetry.space_group_name_H-M   'P 1'
#
loop_
_entity.id
_entity.type
_entity.pdbx_description
1 polymer ?
#
loop_
_entity_poly.entity_id
_entity_poly.type
_entity_poly.pdbx_seq_one_letter_code
_entity_poly.pdbx_strand_id
1 'polypeptide(L)'
;MEEYTSGACPVVLTDKNLSIANHKICIVKADLGPPNPKMPEVMFWLKKSMKWNVSECAAREMVCGNCGHYWKTKMIDDCMKKYEQITPPDVDPSWVDTNESGGYCDEWDIPCTSSRTCDTWEPGGPITDAKGKNPFE
;
A
#
# COMPACT_ATOMS: atom_id res chain seq x y z
N MET A 1 -18.55 -1.38 -0.44
CA MET A 1 -17.45 -2.35 -0.60
C MET A 1 -17.69 -3.27 -1.81
N GLU A 2 -18.36 -2.78 -2.87
CA GLU A 2 -18.94 -3.62 -3.95
C GLU A 2 -18.36 -3.38 -5.36
N GLU A 3 -17.39 -2.49 -5.55
CA GLU A 3 -16.96 -2.11 -6.92
C GLU A 3 -15.77 -2.91 -7.47
N TYR A 4 -14.95 -3.52 -6.61
CA TYR A 4 -13.62 -4.02 -7.00
C TYR A 4 -13.60 -5.44 -7.60
N THR A 5 -14.73 -6.14 -7.60
CA THR A 5 -14.90 -7.49 -8.19
C THR A 5 -15.44 -7.46 -9.63
N SER A 6 -15.73 -6.28 -10.17
CA SER A 6 -16.34 -6.09 -11.50
C SER A 6 -15.37 -6.23 -12.69
N GLY A 7 -14.08 -6.48 -12.42
CA GLY A 7 -13.03 -6.53 -13.45
C GLY A 7 -12.61 -5.17 -14.01
N ALA A 8 -13.16 -4.06 -13.48
CA ALA A 8 -12.74 -2.71 -13.79
C ALA A 8 -11.58 -2.26 -12.90
N CYS A 9 -10.75 -1.36 -13.41
CA CYS A 9 -9.68 -0.73 -12.63
C CYS A 9 -10.28 0.12 -11.50
N PRO A 10 -9.75 0.04 -10.26
CA PRO A 10 -10.12 0.95 -9.19
C PRO A 10 -9.99 2.41 -9.62
N VAL A 11 -10.95 3.25 -9.24
CA VAL A 11 -11.01 4.66 -9.67
C VAL A 11 -9.73 5.41 -9.28
N VAL A 12 -9.16 5.13 -8.09
CA VAL A 12 -7.90 5.74 -7.67
C VAL A 12 -6.72 5.43 -8.59
N LEU A 13 -6.73 4.27 -9.26
CA LEU A 13 -5.70 3.93 -10.25
C LEU A 13 -5.89 4.67 -11.57
N THR A 14 -7.00 5.38 -11.76
CA THR A 14 -7.28 6.19 -12.95
C THR A 14 -7.21 7.69 -12.69
N ASP A 15 -7.40 8.12 -11.43
CA ASP A 15 -7.43 9.53 -11.02
C ASP A 15 -6.25 9.87 -10.10
N LYS A 16 -5.27 10.58 -10.67
CA LYS A 16 -4.07 11.01 -9.95
C LYS A 16 -4.40 11.92 -8.76
N ASN A 17 -5.39 12.81 -8.89
CA ASN A 17 -5.72 13.75 -7.82
C ASN A 17 -6.37 13.04 -6.64
N LEU A 18 -7.23 12.07 -6.92
CA LEU A 18 -7.81 11.20 -5.89
C LEU A 18 -6.70 10.39 -5.20
N SER A 19 -5.78 9.82 -5.97
CA SER A 19 -4.61 9.11 -5.44
C SER A 19 -3.81 9.99 -4.47
N ILE A 20 -3.44 11.20 -4.85
CA ILE A 20 -2.70 12.13 -3.99
C ILE A 20 -3.51 12.50 -2.73
N ALA A 21 -4.81 12.75 -2.86
CA ALA A 21 -5.68 13.08 -1.73
C ALA A 21 -5.74 11.93 -0.71
N ASN A 22 -5.94 10.71 -1.19
CA ASN A 22 -6.00 9.51 -0.35
C ASN A 22 -4.65 9.23 0.32
N HIS A 23 -3.53 9.43 -0.37
CA HIS A 23 -2.20 9.32 0.24
C HIS A 23 -2.00 10.32 1.39
N LYS A 24 -2.40 11.59 1.21
CA LYS A 24 -2.32 12.59 2.30
C LYS A 24 -3.13 12.18 3.52
N ILE A 25 -4.32 11.63 3.30
CA ILE A 25 -5.17 11.12 4.38
C ILE A 25 -4.49 9.92 5.07
N CYS A 26 -3.95 8.98 4.31
CA CYS A 26 -3.26 7.80 4.82
C CYS A 26 -1.99 8.17 5.62
N ILE A 27 -1.20 9.13 5.14
CA ILE A 27 -0.03 9.67 5.86
C ILE A 27 -0.46 10.22 7.23
N VAL A 28 -1.52 11.03 7.29
CA VAL A 28 -1.95 11.66 8.54
C VAL A 28 -2.63 10.69 9.49
N LYS A 29 -3.48 9.79 8.98
CA LYS A 29 -4.30 8.90 9.82
C LYS A 29 -3.63 7.57 10.16
N ALA A 30 -2.75 7.11 9.29
CA ALA A 30 -2.12 5.78 9.37
C ALA A 30 -0.59 5.86 9.45
N ASP A 31 -0.02 7.05 9.51
CA ASP A 31 1.45 7.24 9.54
C ASP A 31 2.12 6.43 8.42
N LEU A 32 1.56 6.50 7.22
CA LEU A 32 2.09 5.84 6.03
C LEU A 32 3.49 6.39 5.74
N GLY A 33 4.49 5.51 5.69
CA GLY A 33 5.88 5.94 5.63
C GLY A 33 6.90 4.79 5.75
N PRO A 34 8.17 5.10 6.10
CA PRO A 34 8.73 6.45 6.09
C PRO A 34 8.93 6.96 4.65
N PRO A 35 9.17 8.26 4.39
CA PRO A 35 9.32 8.80 3.03
C PRO A 35 10.38 8.09 2.17
N ASN A 36 11.44 7.60 2.81
CA ASN A 36 12.39 6.65 2.23
C ASN A 36 12.41 5.34 3.04
N PRO A 37 11.81 4.24 2.54
CA PRO A 37 11.73 2.98 3.27
C PRO A 37 13.08 2.26 3.35
N LYS A 38 14.09 2.69 2.58
CA LYS A 38 15.46 2.16 2.61
C LYS A 38 16.31 2.80 3.71
N MET A 39 15.83 3.86 4.35
CA MET A 39 16.56 4.52 5.44
C MET A 39 16.28 3.82 6.78
N PRO A 40 17.24 3.80 7.72
CA PRO A 40 17.06 3.15 9.01
C PRO A 40 15.89 3.70 9.81
N GLU A 41 15.63 5.01 9.77
CA GLU A 41 14.49 5.70 10.42
C GLU A 41 14.11 5.12 11.79
N VAL A 42 15.09 5.01 12.70
CA VAL A 42 14.97 4.27 13.97
C VAL A 42 13.73 4.68 14.77
N MET A 43 13.45 5.98 14.86
CA MET A 43 12.29 6.48 15.59
C MET A 43 10.95 6.10 14.95
N PHE A 44 10.89 5.97 13.62
CA PHE A 44 9.69 5.53 12.92
C PHE A 44 9.39 4.07 13.26
N TRP A 45 10.38 3.19 13.10
CA TRP A 45 10.21 1.76 13.35
C TRP A 45 9.97 1.42 14.81
N LEU A 46 10.57 2.16 15.75
CA LEU A 46 10.25 2.04 17.18
C LEU A 46 8.78 2.43 17.48
N LYS A 47 8.25 3.49 16.84
CA LYS A 47 6.82 3.84 17.00
C LYS A 47 5.92 2.74 16.46
N LYS A 48 6.23 2.18 15.28
CA LYS A 48 5.49 1.04 14.72
C LYS A 48 5.53 -0.19 15.62
N SER A 49 6.71 -0.52 16.15
CA SER A 49 6.88 -1.68 17.02
C SER A 49 6.08 -1.53 18.32
N MET A 50 6.04 -0.32 18.91
CA MET A 50 5.19 -0.02 20.05
C MET A 50 3.70 -0.13 19.69
N LYS A 51 3.30 0.35 18.51
CA LYS A 51 1.90 0.32 18.06
C LYS A 51 1.37 -1.11 17.90
N TRP A 52 2.13 -1.98 17.24
CA TRP A 52 1.74 -3.37 17.03
C TRP A 52 2.15 -4.30 18.17
N ASN A 53 2.83 -3.77 19.20
CA ASN A 53 3.34 -4.52 20.33
C ASN A 53 4.23 -5.70 19.90
N VAL A 54 5.19 -5.43 19.02
CA VAL A 54 6.17 -6.40 18.49
C VAL A 54 7.60 -5.86 18.61
N SER A 55 8.59 -6.68 18.28
CA SER A 55 9.98 -6.20 18.18
C SER A 55 10.16 -5.26 16.99
N GLU A 56 11.16 -4.37 17.04
CA GLU A 56 11.49 -3.51 15.89
C GLU A 56 11.81 -4.34 14.63
N CYS A 57 12.49 -5.47 14.80
CA CYS A 57 12.78 -6.39 13.70
C CYS A 57 11.49 -6.93 13.06
N ALA A 58 10.51 -7.35 13.86
CA ALA A 58 9.23 -7.79 13.33
C ALA A 58 8.44 -6.65 12.68
N ALA A 59 8.47 -5.43 13.25
CA ALA A 59 7.81 -4.26 12.67
C ALA A 59 8.35 -3.93 11.27
N ARG A 60 9.66 -4.09 11.03
CA ARG A 60 10.29 -3.87 9.72
C ARG A 60 9.83 -4.85 8.64
N GLU A 61 9.33 -6.02 9.04
CA GLU A 61 8.77 -7.01 8.12
C GLU A 61 7.27 -6.76 7.84
N MET A 62 6.59 -5.89 8.58
CA MET A 62 5.16 -5.58 8.40
C MET A 62 4.99 -4.51 7.33
N VAL A 63 5.03 -4.93 6.06
CA VAL A 63 5.02 -4.05 4.88
C VAL A 63 3.80 -4.31 3.99
N CYS A 64 3.48 -3.38 3.09
CA CYS A 64 2.38 -3.52 2.13
C CYS A 64 2.47 -4.85 1.37
N GLY A 65 3.66 -5.28 0.96
CA GLY A 65 3.88 -6.51 0.21
C GLY A 65 3.44 -7.80 0.90
N ASN A 66 3.18 -7.80 2.21
CA ASN A 66 2.60 -8.94 2.93
C ASN A 66 1.32 -8.60 3.72
N CYS A 67 0.75 -7.41 3.47
CA CYS A 67 -0.47 -6.93 4.11
C CYS A 67 -1.72 -7.55 3.49
N GLY A 68 -2.68 -7.95 4.31
CA GLY A 68 -3.98 -8.51 3.90
C GLY A 68 -4.79 -7.58 2.99
N HIS A 69 -4.55 -6.27 3.07
CA HIS A 69 -5.22 -5.24 2.25
C HIS A 69 -4.53 -4.96 0.90
N TYR A 70 -3.39 -5.60 0.63
CA TYR A 70 -2.58 -5.28 -0.55
C TYR A 70 -2.85 -6.23 -1.71
N TRP A 71 -3.45 -5.69 -2.76
CA TRP A 71 -3.80 -6.36 -4.00
C TRP A 71 -2.65 -6.29 -5.00
N LYS A 72 -2.15 -7.46 -5.35
CA LYS A 72 -1.09 -7.69 -6.34
C LYS A 72 -1.55 -8.77 -7.35
N THR A 73 -2.71 -8.52 -7.96
CA THR A 73 -3.27 -9.35 -9.02
C THR A 73 -2.82 -8.85 -10.40
N LYS A 74 -2.93 -9.69 -11.42
CA LYS A 74 -2.64 -9.32 -12.80
C LYS A 74 -3.50 -8.14 -13.27
N MET A 75 -4.78 -8.12 -12.88
CA MET A 75 -5.69 -7.02 -13.23
C MET A 75 -5.20 -5.68 -12.66
N ILE A 76 -4.80 -5.65 -11.39
CA ILE A 76 -4.26 -4.44 -10.76
C ILE A 76 -2.94 -4.02 -11.41
N ASP A 77 -2.05 -4.97 -11.72
CA ASP A 77 -0.81 -4.69 -12.44
C ASP A 77 -1.03 -4.10 -13.83
N ASP A 78 -2.02 -4.61 -14.58
CA ASP A 78 -2.37 -4.11 -15.89
C ASP A 78 -3.00 -2.70 -15.80
N CYS A 79 -3.82 -2.44 -14.77
CA CYS A 79 -4.35 -1.11 -14.49
C CYS A 79 -3.25 -0.09 -14.16
N MET A 80 -2.33 -0.41 -13.24
CA MET A 80 -1.23 0.49 -12.88
C MET A 80 -0.32 0.79 -14.07
N LYS A 81 -0.03 -0.19 -14.93
CA LYS A 81 0.73 0.03 -16.18
C LYS A 81 -0.01 0.93 -17.16
N LYS A 82 -1.33 0.76 -17.28
CA LYS A 82 -2.15 1.52 -18.24
C LYS A 82 -2.28 2.99 -17.86
N TYR A 83 -2.41 3.30 -16.57
CA TYR A 83 -2.65 4.65 -16.07
C TYR A 83 -1.44 5.30 -15.40
N GLU A 84 -0.29 4.61 -15.39
CA GLU A 84 0.98 5.06 -14.81
C GLU A 84 0.85 5.53 -13.36
N GLN A 85 -0.08 4.93 -12.61
CA GLN A 85 -0.31 5.22 -11.19
C GLN A 85 0.51 4.24 -10.33
N ILE A 86 1.64 4.74 -9.83
CA ILE A 86 2.37 4.19 -8.69
C ILE A 86 2.22 5.19 -7.53
N THR A 87 2.75 4.88 -6.35
CA THR A 87 2.87 5.81 -5.22
C THR A 87 3.26 7.22 -5.72
N PRO A 88 2.40 8.24 -5.56
CA PRO A 88 2.67 9.55 -6.10
C PRO A 88 3.90 10.18 -5.44
N PRO A 89 4.88 10.69 -6.21
CA PRO A 89 6.03 11.42 -5.65
C PRO A 89 5.62 12.81 -5.12
N ASP A 90 4.48 13.32 -5.58
CA ASP A 90 3.92 14.65 -5.31
C ASP A 90 3.12 14.71 -3.98
N VAL A 91 3.52 13.90 -3.00
CA VAL A 91 3.04 14.01 -1.61
C VAL A 91 4.03 14.84 -0.79
N ASP A 92 3.56 15.47 0.29
CA ASP A 92 4.40 16.27 1.19
C ASP A 92 4.50 15.55 2.54
N PRO A 93 5.70 15.15 3.02
CA PRO A 93 7.02 15.30 2.39
C PRO A 93 7.15 14.47 1.09
N SER A 94 8.05 14.89 0.18
CA SER A 94 8.28 14.17 -1.08
C SER A 94 8.82 12.76 -0.83
N TRP A 95 8.29 11.80 -1.58
CA TRP A 95 8.63 10.40 -1.41
C TRP A 95 9.64 9.95 -2.44
N VAL A 96 10.60 9.16 -1.98
CA VAL A 96 11.60 8.55 -2.86
C VAL A 96 10.93 7.49 -3.73
N ASP A 97 11.14 7.55 -5.03
CA ASP A 97 10.79 6.45 -5.93
C ASP A 97 11.66 5.23 -5.57
N THR A 98 11.00 4.14 -5.18
CA THR A 98 11.69 2.91 -4.77
C THR A 98 12.13 2.06 -5.96
N ASN A 99 11.68 2.38 -7.19
CA ASN A 99 11.77 1.55 -8.40
C ASN A 99 11.15 0.14 -8.21
N GLU A 100 10.21 0.01 -7.29
CA GLU A 100 9.51 -1.24 -7.01
C GLU A 100 8.18 -1.27 -7.76
N SER A 101 7.71 -2.48 -8.08
CA SER A 101 6.36 -2.62 -8.61
C SER A 101 5.32 -2.22 -7.56
N GLY A 102 4.36 -1.40 -7.96
CA GLY A 102 3.23 -1.01 -7.11
C GLY A 102 2.21 -2.14 -6.93
N GLY A 103 1.22 -1.86 -6.11
CA GLY A 103 -0.01 -2.64 -5.90
C GLY A 103 -1.08 -1.71 -5.36
N TYR A 104 -2.27 -2.24 -5.16
CA TYR A 104 -3.41 -1.46 -4.70
C TYR A 104 -3.74 -1.81 -3.23
N CYS A 105 -3.94 -0.81 -2.39
CA CYS A 105 -4.41 -0.98 -1.02
C CYS A 105 -5.91 -0.64 -0.96
N ASP A 106 -6.75 -1.60 -0.58
CA ASP A 106 -8.20 -1.40 -0.49
C ASP A 106 -8.65 -0.65 0.76
N GLU A 107 -7.92 -0.77 1.87
CA GLU A 107 -8.20 -0.07 3.12
C GLU A 107 -8.10 1.45 2.98
N TRP A 108 -7.07 1.92 2.28
CA TRP A 108 -6.82 3.36 2.08
C TRP A 108 -7.20 3.86 0.69
N ASP A 109 -7.63 2.95 -0.19
CA ASP A 109 -7.88 3.20 -1.60
C ASP A 109 -6.71 3.97 -2.24
N ILE A 110 -5.51 3.38 -2.23
CA ILE A 110 -4.28 3.99 -2.77
C ILE A 110 -3.43 2.99 -3.58
N PRO A 111 -2.77 3.41 -4.67
CA PRO A 111 -1.63 2.69 -5.22
C PRO A 111 -0.40 2.86 -4.30
N CYS A 112 0.27 1.79 -3.92
CA CYS A 112 1.47 1.86 -3.06
C CYS A 112 2.55 0.87 -3.50
N THR A 113 3.81 1.12 -3.13
CA THR A 113 4.92 0.18 -3.35
C THR A 113 5.01 -0.84 -2.23
N SER A 114 5.48 -2.05 -2.54
CA SER A 114 5.47 -3.18 -1.60
C SER A 114 6.28 -2.97 -0.32
N SER A 115 7.33 -2.16 -0.35
CA SER A 115 8.19 -1.87 0.81
C SER A 115 7.61 -0.85 1.79
N ARG A 116 6.51 -0.18 1.45
CA ARG A 116 5.89 0.82 2.32
C ARG A 116 5.19 0.14 3.49
N THR A 117 4.88 0.93 4.51
CA THR A 117 4.10 0.44 5.64
C THR A 117 3.20 1.54 6.19
N CYS A 118 2.09 1.14 6.80
CA CYS A 118 1.18 2.02 7.52
C CYS A 118 0.63 1.28 8.75
N ASP A 119 0.08 2.05 9.66
CA ASP A 119 -0.45 1.60 10.94
C ASP A 119 -1.59 0.59 10.88
N THR A 120 -2.29 0.50 9.76
CA THR A 120 -3.39 -0.44 9.52
C THR A 120 -2.93 -1.73 8.86
N TRP A 121 -1.62 -2.02 8.88
CA TRP A 121 -1.10 -3.29 8.42
C TRP A 121 -1.80 -4.45 9.13
N GLU A 122 -2.21 -5.45 8.35
CA GLU A 122 -2.83 -6.68 8.83
C GLU A 122 -2.14 -7.89 8.18
N PRO A 123 -1.88 -9.00 8.88
CA PRO A 123 -1.31 -10.20 8.27
C PRO A 123 -2.27 -10.84 7.26
N GLY A 124 -1.73 -11.69 6.38
CA GLY A 124 -2.55 -12.52 5.47
C GLY A 124 -2.38 -12.20 3.98
N GLY A 125 -1.53 -11.24 3.64
CA GLY A 125 -1.30 -10.82 2.27
C GLY A 125 -0.15 -11.53 1.53
N PRO A 126 0.22 -10.97 0.37
CA PRO A 126 -0.63 -10.08 -0.43
C PRO A 126 -1.78 -10.87 -1.07
N ILE A 127 -2.86 -10.18 -1.45
CA ILE A 127 -3.94 -10.76 -2.26
C ILE A 127 -3.43 -10.88 -3.70
N THR A 128 -3.31 -12.12 -4.18
CA THR A 128 -2.82 -12.44 -5.54
C THR A 128 -3.82 -13.33 -6.27
N ASP A 129 -3.69 -13.48 -7.58
CA ASP A 129 -4.58 -14.35 -8.36
C ASP A 129 -4.56 -15.81 -7.86
N ALA A 130 -3.44 -16.29 -7.31
CA ALA A 130 -3.27 -17.65 -6.80
C ALA A 130 -3.81 -17.86 -5.38
N LYS A 131 -3.82 -16.80 -4.55
CA LYS A 131 -4.47 -16.78 -3.23
C LYS A 131 -5.89 -16.23 -3.29
N GLY A 132 -6.35 -15.87 -4.47
CA GLY A 132 -7.73 -15.53 -4.75
C GLY A 132 -8.57 -16.76 -4.45
N LYS A 133 -9.08 -16.84 -3.22
CA LYS A 133 -10.43 -17.31 -3.03
C LYS A 133 -11.23 -16.68 -4.15
N ASN A 134 -11.83 -17.50 -5.00
CA ASN A 134 -13.04 -17.05 -5.63
C ASN A 134 -13.93 -16.59 -4.47
N PRO A 135 -14.35 -15.32 -4.36
CA PRO A 135 -15.27 -14.91 -3.29
C PRO A 135 -16.66 -15.56 -3.43
N PHE A 136 -16.78 -16.58 -4.30
CA PHE A 136 -17.96 -17.35 -4.68
C PHE A 136 -17.77 -18.87 -4.53
N GLU A 137 -16.75 -19.35 -3.81
CA GLU A 137 -16.72 -20.70 -3.22
C GLU A 137 -16.87 -20.65 -1.69
#